data_AF-A0A1Q3VUV3-F1
#
_entry.id   AF-A0A1Q3VUV3-F1
#
_cell.length_a   1.000
_cell.length_b   1.000
_cell.length_c   1.000
_cell.angle_alpha   90.00
_cell.angle_beta   90.00
_cell.angle_gamma   90.00
#
_symmetry.space_group_name_H-M   'P 1'
#
loop_
_entity.id
_entity.type
_entity.pdbx_description
1 polymer ?
#
loop_
_entity_poly.entity_id
_entity_poly.type
_entity_poly.pdbx_seq_one_letter_code
_entity_poly.pdbx_strand_id
1 'polypeptide(L)'
;MKLSLLGLMKLKPFDETDEKPKAGSIYANSVWFSAVIMAGGFLALAALALGVAGSEYAFNILAIAMCISAVTAGMEWHAGLKAIALNQLFTAVLAALLFNIVGNRLG
;
A
#
# COMPACT_ATOMS: atom_id res chain seq x y z
N MET A 1 24.41 -7.34 -2.95
CA MET A 1 23.47 -6.90 -1.87
C MET A 1 22.42 -7.98 -1.69
N LYS A 2 22.28 -8.58 -0.50
CA LYS A 2 21.13 -9.45 -0.18
C LYS A 2 19.92 -8.54 0.09
N LEU A 3 19.16 -8.21 -0.95
CA LEU A 3 17.89 -7.52 -0.80
C LEU A 3 16.90 -8.51 -0.18
N SER A 4 16.58 -8.34 1.11
CA SER A 4 15.49 -9.09 1.72
C SER A 4 14.16 -8.51 1.24
N LEU A 5 13.15 -9.36 1.08
CA LEU A 5 11.81 -8.99 0.63
C LEU A 5 11.17 -7.94 1.58
N LEU A 6 11.44 -8.08 2.87
CA LEU A 6 11.15 -7.09 3.91
C LEU A 6 11.96 -5.78 3.77
N GLY A 7 13.20 -5.85 3.31
CA GLY A 7 14.03 -4.67 3.03
C GLY A 7 13.50 -3.88 1.83
N LEU A 8 12.99 -4.55 0.80
CA LEU A 8 12.36 -3.91 -0.35
C LEU A 8 11.06 -3.18 0.02
N MET A 9 10.20 -3.79 0.83
CA MET A 9 8.97 -3.13 1.30
C MET A 9 9.22 -1.98 2.28
N LYS A 10 10.41 -1.88 2.87
CA LYS A 10 10.81 -0.75 3.74
C LYS A 10 11.43 0.42 2.97
N LEU A 11 11.57 0.30 1.64
CA LEU A 11 12.08 1.39 0.83
C LEU A 11 11.06 2.52 0.77
N LYS A 12 11.47 3.68 1.30
CA LYS A 12 10.77 4.95 1.18
C LYS A 12 11.66 5.90 0.38
N PRO A 13 11.57 5.90 -0.96
CA PRO A 13 12.44 6.71 -1.80
C PRO A 13 12.19 8.22 -1.67
N PHE A 14 11.02 8.63 -1.17
CA PHE A 14 10.66 10.04 -0.97
C PHE A 14 10.74 10.43 0.51
N ASP A 15 11.32 11.60 0.81
CA ASP A 15 11.48 12.07 2.18
C ASP A 15 10.15 12.61 2.74
N GLU A 16 9.68 12.00 3.83
CA GLU A 16 8.41 12.35 4.50
C GLU A 16 8.63 13.22 5.75
N THR A 17 9.86 13.62 6.07
CA THR A 17 10.21 14.21 7.37
C THR A 17 9.37 15.44 7.71
N ASP A 18 9.13 16.32 6.73
CA ASP A 18 8.33 17.54 6.89
C ASP A 18 6.81 17.29 6.79
N GLU A 19 6.41 16.14 6.25
CA GLU A 19 5.01 15.79 6.01
C GLU A 19 4.39 15.00 7.17
N LYS A 20 5.19 14.25 7.93
CA LYS A 20 4.71 13.43 9.08
C LYS A 20 3.88 14.21 10.12
N PRO A 21 4.26 15.44 10.55
CA PRO A 21 3.46 16.19 11.51
C PRO A 21 2.10 16.62 10.93
N LYS A 22 2.07 16.97 9.63
CA LYS A 22 0.86 17.37 8.91
C LYS A 22 -0.05 16.18 8.64
N ALA A 23 0.54 15.03 8.29
CA ALA A 23 -0.20 13.79 8.11
C ALA A 23 -0.89 13.37 9.40
N GLY A 24 -0.20 13.47 10.55
CA GLY A 24 -0.78 13.20 11.85
C GLY A 24 -2.04 14.03 12.14
N SER A 25 -2.03 15.32 11.85
CA SER A 25 -3.20 16.18 12.08
C SER A 25 -4.34 15.93 11.08
N ILE A 26 -4.03 15.56 9.83
CA ILE A 26 -5.02 15.22 8.80
C ILE A 26 -5.71 13.89 9.13
N TYR A 27 -4.94 12.86 9.49
CA TYR A 27 -5.48 11.54 9.84
C TYR A 27 -6.28 11.57 11.15
N ALA A 28 -5.84 12.37 12.13
CA ALA A 28 -6.58 12.55 13.38
C ALA A 28 -7.92 13.27 13.19
N ASN A 29 -8.00 14.20 12.22
CA ASN A 29 -9.22 14.94 11.92
C ASN A 29 -10.23 14.13 11.09
N SER A 30 -9.82 13.08 10.39
CA SER A 30 -10.69 12.29 9.51
C SER A 30 -10.61 10.81 9.81
N VAL A 31 -11.50 10.35 10.69
CA VAL A 31 -11.68 8.93 11.04
C VAL A 31 -11.99 8.10 9.79
N TRP A 32 -12.83 8.62 8.89
CA TRP A 32 -13.18 7.97 7.63
C TRP A 32 -11.95 7.74 6.75
N PHE A 33 -11.08 8.73 6.63
CA PHE A 33 -9.90 8.61 5.80
C PHE A 33 -8.93 7.55 6.34
N SER A 34 -8.69 7.56 7.65
CA SER A 34 -7.87 6.55 8.32
C SER A 34 -8.46 5.14 8.19
N ALA A 35 -9.79 5.00 8.28
CA ALA A 35 -10.47 3.71 8.11
C ALA A 35 -10.31 3.16 6.69
N VAL A 36 -10.38 4.00 5.66
CA VAL A 36 -10.20 3.58 4.26
C VAL A 36 -8.76 3.13 4.00
N ILE A 37 -7.76 3.84 4.53
CA ILE A 37 -6.36 3.42 4.45
C ILE A 37 -6.16 2.06 5.12
N MET A 38 -6.69 1.87 6.34
CA MET A 38 -6.62 0.59 7.04
C MET A 38 -7.31 -0.53 6.27
N ALA A 39 -8.49 -0.28 5.70
CA ALA A 39 -9.21 -1.25 4.89
C ALA A 39 -8.41 -1.66 3.65
N GLY A 40 -7.78 -0.71 2.96
CA GLY A 40 -6.89 -1.00 1.82
C GLY A 40 -5.70 -1.89 2.21
N GLY A 41 -5.04 -1.57 3.33
CA GLY A 41 -3.94 -2.40 3.86
C GLY A 41 -4.40 -3.80 4.27
N PHE A 42 -5.56 -3.92 4.91
CA PHE A 42 -6.15 -5.21 5.28
C PHE A 42 -6.47 -6.07 4.05
N LEU A 43 -7.06 -5.47 3.01
CA LEU A 43 -7.36 -6.15 1.75
C LEU A 43 -6.08 -6.61 1.04
N ALA A 44 -4.99 -5.83 1.08
CA ALA A 44 -3.70 -6.26 0.53
C ALA A 44 -3.14 -7.49 1.25
N LEU A 45 -3.26 -7.55 2.58
CA LEU A 45 -2.85 -8.72 3.38
C LEU A 45 -3.75 -9.93 3.11
N ALA A 46 -5.06 -9.71 3.01
CA ALA A 46 -6.03 -10.75 2.67
C ALA A 46 -5.76 -11.33 1.27
N ALA A 47 -5.45 -10.47 0.29
CA ALA A 47 -5.04 -10.90 -1.05
C ALA A 47 -3.80 -11.81 -0.99
N LEU A 48 -2.77 -11.42 -0.22
CA LEU A 48 -1.57 -12.25 -0.01
C LEU A 48 -1.91 -13.62 0.57
N ALA A 49 -2.73 -13.68 1.61
CA ALA A 49 -3.14 -14.94 2.22
C ALA A 49 -3.91 -15.84 1.23
N LEU A 50 -4.82 -15.25 0.45
CA LEU A 50 -5.58 -15.96 -0.58
C LEU A 50 -4.71 -16.43 -1.75
N GLY A 51 -3.71 -15.63 -2.14
CA GLY A 51 -2.74 -16.00 -3.18
C GLY A 51 -1.89 -17.19 -2.75
N VAL A 52 -1.46 -17.24 -1.49
CA VAL A 52 -0.75 -18.40 -0.93
C VAL A 52 -1.65 -19.64 -0.86
N ALA A 53 -2.94 -19.45 -0.61
CA ALA A 53 -3.93 -20.53 -0.61
C ALA A 53 -4.35 -21.00 -2.02
N GLY A 54 -3.81 -20.41 -3.09
CA GLY A 54 -4.15 -20.76 -4.48
C GLY A 54 -5.55 -20.33 -4.92
N SER A 55 -6.13 -19.31 -4.27
CA SER A 55 -7.47 -18.83 -4.61
C SER A 55 -7.46 -17.94 -5.86
N GLU A 56 -8.38 -18.20 -6.79
CA GLU A 56 -8.59 -17.40 -8.00
C GLU A 56 -8.99 -15.94 -7.72
N TYR A 57 -9.58 -15.68 -6.54
CA TYR A 57 -10.03 -14.34 -6.15
C TYR A 57 -8.90 -13.43 -5.64
N ALA A 58 -7.69 -13.97 -5.43
CA ALA A 58 -6.59 -13.24 -4.82
C ALA A 58 -6.18 -12.01 -5.65
N PHE A 59 -6.15 -12.12 -6.98
CA PHE A 59 -5.87 -11.01 -7.88
C PHE A 59 -6.97 -9.94 -7.86
N ASN A 60 -8.24 -10.33 -7.75
CA ASN A 60 -9.36 -9.38 -7.68
C ASN A 60 -9.29 -8.55 -6.39
N ILE A 61 -9.01 -9.19 -5.26
CA ILE A 61 -8.89 -8.51 -3.96
C ILE A 61 -7.66 -7.61 -3.93
N LEU A 62 -6.55 -8.04 -4.53
CA LEU A 62 -5.36 -7.19 -4.70
C LEU A 62 -5.70 -5.95 -5.54
N ALA A 63 -6.42 -6.11 -6.66
CA ALA A 63 -6.80 -4.99 -7.51
C ALA A 63 -7.63 -3.95 -6.73
N ILE A 64 -8.57 -4.40 -5.90
CA ILE A 64 -9.37 -3.52 -5.03
C ILE A 64 -8.46 -2.77 -4.03
N ALA A 65 -7.53 -3.47 -3.38
CA ALA A 65 -6.57 -2.85 -2.46
C ALA A 65 -5.70 -1.79 -3.15
N MET A 66 -5.26 -2.06 -4.39
CA MET A 66 -4.50 -1.13 -5.21
C MET A 66 -5.32 0.12 -5.58
N CYS A 67 -6.59 -0.05 -5.96
CA CYS A 67 -7.50 1.07 -6.23
C CYS A 67 -7.69 1.95 -5.00
N ILE A 68 -7.92 1.36 -3.82
CA ILE A 68 -8.05 2.11 -2.57
C ILE A 68 -6.78 2.90 -2.29
N SER A 69 -5.60 2.27 -2.45
CA SER A 69 -4.30 2.92 -2.25
C SER A 69 -4.06 4.07 -3.24
N ALA A 70 -4.54 3.96 -4.48
CA ALA A 70 -4.44 5.04 -5.46
C ALA A 70 -5.35 6.23 -5.11
N VAL A 71 -6.59 5.95 -4.66
CA VAL A 71 -7.55 6.99 -4.24
C VAL A 71 -7.04 7.72 -3.01
N THR A 72 -6.58 7.01 -1.98
CA THR A 72 -6.06 7.64 -0.76
C THR A 72 -4.77 8.41 -1.01
N ALA A 73 -3.86 7.90 -1.86
CA ALA A 73 -2.68 8.65 -2.28
C ALA A 73 -3.06 9.94 -3.05
N GLY A 74 -4.09 9.90 -3.89
CA GLY A 74 -4.60 11.11 -4.54
C GLY A 74 -5.12 12.15 -3.54
N MET A 75 -5.84 11.70 -2.51
CA MET A 75 -6.32 12.57 -1.43
C MET A 75 -5.14 13.18 -0.63
N GLU A 76 -4.14 12.38 -0.28
CA GLU A 76 -2.91 12.83 0.40
C GLU A 76 -2.15 13.85 -0.43
N TRP A 77 -2.04 13.61 -1.73
CA TRP A 77 -1.43 14.55 -2.66
C TRP A 77 -2.14 15.90 -2.67
N HIS A 78 -3.47 15.89 -2.72
CA HIS A 78 -4.29 17.12 -2.65
C HIS A 78 -4.20 17.81 -1.29
N ALA A 79 -3.98 17.06 -0.21
CA ALA A 79 -3.76 17.61 1.13
C ALA A 79 -2.33 18.17 1.34
N GLY A 80 -1.47 18.11 0.32
CA GLY A 80 -0.09 18.59 0.37
C GLY A 80 0.91 17.60 0.98
N LEU A 81 0.53 16.32 1.09
CA LEU A 81 1.37 15.21 1.56
C LEU A 81 1.91 14.43 0.35
N LYS A 82 2.73 15.08 -0.47
CA LYS A 82 3.15 14.53 -1.77
C LYS A 82 4.13 13.38 -1.62
N ALA A 83 5.10 13.49 -0.72
CA ALA A 83 6.09 12.45 -0.49
C ALA A 83 5.45 11.19 0.11
N ILE A 84 4.50 11.36 1.03
CA ILE A 84 3.72 10.25 1.60
C ILE A 84 2.90 9.56 0.51
N ALA A 85 2.16 10.32 -0.31
CA ALA A 85 1.38 9.77 -1.42
C ALA A 85 2.25 8.97 -2.41
N LEU A 86 3.44 9.49 -2.74
CA LEU A 86 4.40 8.83 -3.63
C LEU A 86 4.97 7.54 -3.01
N ASN A 87 5.34 7.57 -1.74
CA ASN A 87 5.81 6.36 -1.04
C ASN A 87 4.70 5.31 -0.92
N GLN A 88 3.45 5.73 -0.71
CA GLN A 88 2.31 4.82 -0.68
C GLN A 88 2.13 4.13 -2.03
N LEU A 89 2.11 4.88 -3.14
CA LEU A 89 2.02 4.33 -4.49
C LEU A 89 3.21 3.42 -4.82
N PHE A 90 4.42 3.83 -4.44
CA PHE A 90 5.63 3.04 -4.63
C PHE A 90 5.53 1.69 -3.90
N THR A 91 5.09 1.71 -2.64
CA THR A 91 4.89 0.50 -1.83
C THR A 91 3.80 -0.39 -2.44
N ALA A 92 2.70 0.20 -2.92
CA ALA A 92 1.63 -0.53 -3.57
C ALA A 92 2.12 -1.25 -4.84
N VAL A 93 2.89 -0.57 -5.70
CA VAL A 93 3.46 -1.17 -6.91
C VAL A 93 4.45 -2.29 -6.56
N LEU A 94 5.31 -2.07 -5.56
CA LEU A 94 6.21 -3.12 -5.06
C LEU A 94 5.44 -4.32 -4.52
N ALA A 95 4.37 -4.10 -3.74
CA ALA A 95 3.53 -5.17 -3.21
C ALA A 95 2.86 -5.96 -4.33
N ALA A 96 2.35 -5.29 -5.37
CA ALA A 96 1.76 -5.95 -6.53
C ALA A 96 2.79 -6.79 -7.31
N LEU A 97 4.01 -6.27 -7.50
CA LEU A 97 5.11 -7.01 -8.14
C LEU A 97 5.47 -8.25 -7.32
N LEU A 98 5.64 -8.10 -6.01
CA LEU A 98 5.96 -9.20 -5.11
C LEU A 98 4.84 -10.25 -5.09
N PHE A 99 3.59 -9.80 -5.07
CA PHE A 99 2.43 -10.69 -5.14
C PHE A 99 2.43 -11.48 -6.45
N ASN A 100 2.71 -10.84 -7.59
CA ASN A 100 2.80 -11.54 -8.88
C ASN A 100 3.93 -12.58 -8.89
N ILE A 101 5.10 -12.25 -8.35
CA ILE A 101 6.24 -13.18 -8.24
C ILE A 101 5.89 -14.38 -7.35
N VAL A 102 5.22 -14.15 -6.21
CA VAL A 102 4.83 -15.20 -5.27
C VAL A 102 3.70 -16.05 -5.85
N GLY A 103 2.67 -15.43 -6.43
CA GLY A 103 1.55 -16.10 -7.07
C GLY A 103 1.97 -16.98 -8.24
N ASN A 104 2.85 -16.50 -9.13
CA ASN A 104 3.38 -17.30 -10.24
C ASN A 104 4.33 -18.43 -9.82
N ARG A 105 4.79 -18.46 -8.57
CA ARG A 105 5.63 -19.56 -8.04
C ARG A 105 4.84 -20.60 -7.24
N LEU A 106 3.60 -20.30 -6.86
CA LEU A 106 2.73 -21.17 -6.07
C LEU A 106 1.57 -21.76 -6.87
N GLY A 107 1.29 -21.22 -8.06
CA GLY A 107 0.33 -21.76 -9.04
C GLY A 107 0.93 -22.78 -10.00
#